data_AF-A0AAD8Q3U2-F1
#
_entry.id   AF-A0AAD8Q3U2-F1
#
_cell.length_a   1.000
_cell.length_b   1.000
_cell.length_c   1.000
_cell.angle_alpha   90.00
_cell.angle_beta   90.00
_cell.angle_gamma   90.00
#
_symmetry.space_group_name_H-M   'P 1'
#
loop_
_entity.id
_entity.type
_entity.pdbx_description
1 polymer ?
#
loop_
_entity_poly.entity_id
_entity_poly.type
_entity_poly.pdbx_seq_one_letter_code
_entity_poly.pdbx_strand_id
1 'polypeptide(L)'
;MAFAVTSQTLCDSPERTPMPIGYYDQSPFRYNNAVKANIIDQSEFGPERYSQVVDSTMLSKCFDRLPKGDRTKIGSNGLTLSGGQRPRIALARALYLEADLLILDDILSGLDATTEDYVFRRVFGNDGIIRQRGVTAVLCTHSVRHLPMADHIIALGDECGVVEQASVAPWVIVAFFFWCCAYGFAFNFPIVWLKYWSEDAVASNPKHSGSFYLGIEVSDCFPGFDVVNVNRGTDETSQDQSAESTK
;
A
#
# COMPACT_ATOMS: atom_id res chain seq x y z
N MET A 1 5.98 15.85 12.05
CA MET A 1 4.50 15.91 11.90
C MET A 1 4.20 15.71 10.42
N ALA A 2 3.30 14.80 10.06
CA ALA A 2 2.96 14.54 8.66
C ALA A 2 1.60 15.16 8.34
N PHE A 3 1.49 15.84 7.20
CA PHE A 3 0.24 16.34 6.65
C PHE A 3 -0.17 15.44 5.49
N ALA A 4 -1.27 14.73 5.64
CA ALA A 4 -1.93 14.00 4.58
C ALA A 4 -3.01 14.89 3.97
N VAL A 5 -2.85 15.24 2.69
CA VAL A 5 -3.84 16.04 1.96
C VAL A 5 -4.58 15.10 1.01
N THR A 6 -5.89 14.98 1.23
CA THR A 6 -6.82 14.41 0.26
C THR A 6 -7.38 15.57 -0.56
N SER A 7 -6.91 15.70 -1.80
CA SER A 7 -7.27 16.79 -2.71
C SER A 7 -8.03 16.22 -3.90
N GLN A 8 -9.25 16.70 -4.14
CA GLN A 8 -9.76 16.81 -5.51
C GLN A 8 -9.52 18.24 -5.97
N THR A 9 -8.95 18.39 -7.16
CA THR A 9 -8.51 19.64 -7.74
C THR A 9 -9.70 20.60 -7.88
N LEU A 10 -9.83 21.57 -6.96
CA LEU A 10 -10.71 22.72 -7.15
C LEU A 10 -10.00 23.71 -8.08
N CYS A 11 -9.99 23.41 -9.37
CA CYS A 11 -9.58 24.36 -10.39
C CYS A 11 -10.67 25.43 -10.57
N ASP A 12 -10.35 26.62 -10.08
CA ASP A 12 -10.66 27.94 -10.65
C ASP A 12 -12.11 28.22 -11.07
N SER A 13 -12.86 28.90 -10.18
CA SER A 13 -14.03 29.68 -10.58
C SER A 13 -14.06 31.01 -9.81
N PRO A 14 -14.15 32.17 -10.49
CA PRO A 14 -13.94 33.50 -9.90
C PRO A 14 -15.10 34.01 -9.03
N GLU A 15 -16.19 33.25 -8.90
CA GLU A 15 -17.34 33.56 -8.04
C GLU A 15 -17.54 32.45 -7.01
N ARG A 16 -16.90 32.53 -5.84
CA ARG A 16 -17.31 31.69 -4.70
C ARG A 16 -17.47 32.54 -3.44
N THR A 17 -18.68 32.47 -2.88
CA THR A 17 -18.99 32.89 -1.50
C THR A 17 -18.00 32.26 -0.52
N PRO A 18 -17.74 32.87 0.65
CA PRO A 18 -16.77 32.34 1.60
C PRO A 18 -17.07 30.87 1.90
N MET A 19 -16.13 30.01 1.53
CA MET A 19 -16.27 28.57 1.71
C MET A 19 -16.28 28.29 3.23
N PRO A 20 -17.29 27.60 3.77
CA PRO A 20 -17.24 27.17 5.15
C PRO A 20 -16.05 26.22 5.33
N ILE A 21 -15.12 26.60 6.21
CA ILE A 21 -13.97 25.78 6.58
C ILE A 21 -14.33 25.05 7.87
N GLY A 22 -14.26 23.73 7.85
CA GLY A 22 -14.39 22.92 9.05
C GLY A 22 -13.03 22.71 9.69
N TYR A 23 -12.89 23.12 10.94
CA TYR A 23 -11.69 22.89 11.72
C TYR A 23 -12.00 21.97 12.90
N TYR A 24 -11.17 20.96 13.09
CA TYR A 24 -11.18 20.10 14.26
C TYR A 24 -9.93 20.38 15.11
N ASP A 25 -10.15 20.68 16.39
CA ASP A 25 -9.12 20.84 17.41
C ASP A 25 -9.04 19.58 18.30
N GLN A 26 -7.85 19.26 18.82
CA GLN A 26 -7.62 18.15 19.76
C GLN A 26 -8.47 18.27 21.06
N SER A 27 -8.95 19.46 21.41
CA SER A 27 -9.83 19.70 22.58
C SER A 27 -11.22 20.31 22.22
N PRO A 28 -12.09 19.55 21.53
CA PRO A 28 -13.22 20.12 20.79
C PRO A 28 -14.49 20.44 21.63
N PHE A 29 -14.52 20.11 22.92
CA PHE A 29 -15.74 20.22 23.73
C PHE A 29 -15.91 21.60 24.35
N ARG A 30 -16.91 22.34 23.87
CA ARG A 30 -17.25 23.68 24.38
C ARG A 30 -18.65 23.80 24.98
N TYR A 31 -19.59 22.89 24.70
CA TYR A 31 -21.01 23.06 25.09
C TYR A 31 -21.56 21.95 25.99
N ASN A 32 -22.15 22.36 27.13
CA ASN A 32 -22.89 21.47 28.05
C ASN A 32 -24.29 21.16 27.51
N ASN A 33 -24.36 20.42 26.41
CA ASN A 33 -25.58 20.10 25.68
C ASN A 33 -25.68 18.60 25.36
N ALA A 34 -26.79 18.18 24.75
CA ALA A 34 -26.94 16.80 24.27
C ALA A 34 -25.87 16.45 23.22
N VAL A 35 -25.47 15.17 23.12
CA VAL A 35 -24.50 14.71 22.11
C VAL A 35 -24.97 15.10 20.70
N LYS A 36 -26.24 14.84 20.38
CA LYS A 36 -26.85 15.24 19.10
C LYS A 36 -26.69 16.73 18.80
N ALA A 37 -26.95 17.59 19.79
CA ALA A 37 -26.82 19.03 19.63
C ALA A 37 -25.36 19.47 19.43
N ASN A 38 -24.40 18.76 20.04
CA ASN A 38 -22.98 19.03 19.80
C ASN A 38 -22.52 18.63 18.39
N ILE A 39 -23.09 17.55 17.83
CA ILE A 39 -22.78 17.12 16.45
C ILE A 39 -23.37 18.08 15.42
N ILE A 40 -24.64 18.49 15.62
CA ILE A 40 -25.35 19.40 14.71
C ILE A 40 -24.80 20.83 14.80
N ASP A 41 -24.45 21.25 16.01
CA ASP A 41 -23.95 22.59 16.33
C ASP A 41 -24.85 23.69 15.76
N GLN A 42 -24.35 24.51 14.84
CA GLN A 42 -25.08 25.62 14.21
C GLN A 42 -25.74 25.25 12.88
N SER A 43 -25.61 23.99 12.44
CA SER A 43 -26.15 23.54 11.15
C SER A 43 -27.62 23.13 11.27
N GLU A 44 -28.37 23.17 10.17
CA GLU A 44 -29.73 22.63 10.15
C GLU A 44 -29.74 21.10 10.31
N PHE A 45 -30.79 20.54 10.91
CA PHE A 45 -30.86 19.09 11.12
C PHE A 45 -31.35 18.36 9.86
N GLY A 46 -30.42 17.68 9.17
CA GLY A 46 -30.71 16.68 8.14
C GLY A 46 -30.61 15.24 8.68
N PRO A 47 -31.66 14.41 8.63
CA PRO A 47 -31.65 13.05 9.20
C PRO A 47 -30.76 12.07 8.44
N GLU A 48 -30.76 12.09 7.11
CA GLU A 48 -29.89 11.23 6.28
C GLU A 48 -28.42 11.57 6.51
N ARG A 49 -28.09 12.87 6.52
CA ARG A 49 -26.75 13.37 6.81
C ARG A 49 -26.29 12.95 8.21
N TYR A 50 -27.18 13.05 9.20
CA TYR A 50 -26.87 12.68 10.57
C TYR A 50 -26.58 11.18 10.68
N SER A 51 -27.42 10.33 10.08
CA SER A 51 -27.20 8.88 10.06
C SER A 51 -25.86 8.53 9.40
N GLN A 52 -25.58 9.11 8.22
CA GLN A 52 -24.34 8.85 7.49
C GLN A 52 -23.10 9.18 8.33
N VAL A 53 -23.10 10.33 9.01
CA VAL A 53 -21.99 10.79 9.86
C VAL A 53 -21.84 9.93 11.12
N VAL A 54 -22.96 9.55 11.76
CA VAL A 54 -22.95 8.68 12.94
C VAL A 54 -22.38 7.30 12.61
N ASP A 55 -22.75 6.75 11.45
CA ASP A 55 -22.26 5.46 10.98
C ASP A 55 -20.79 5.53 10.55
N SER A 56 -20.37 6.58 9.85
CA SER A 56 -18.96 6.75 9.42
C SER A 56 -18.00 6.91 10.59
N THR A 57 -18.46 7.48 11.70
CA THR A 57 -17.67 7.69 12.93
C THR A 57 -17.86 6.60 13.97
N MET A 58 -18.62 5.54 13.67
CA MET A 58 -18.88 4.42 14.59
C MET A 58 -19.50 4.87 15.93
N LEU A 59 -20.29 5.95 15.90
CA LEU A 59 -20.95 6.50 17.09
C LEU A 59 -22.20 5.73 17.49
N SER A 60 -22.80 4.96 16.58
CA SER A 60 -24.00 4.15 16.86
C SER A 60 -23.78 3.24 18.08
N LYS A 61 -22.63 2.55 18.13
CA LYS A 61 -22.23 1.72 19.29
C LYS A 61 -21.91 2.53 20.56
N CYS A 62 -21.52 3.80 20.42
CA CYS A 62 -21.33 4.67 21.57
C CYS A 62 -22.68 5.06 22.18
N PHE A 63 -23.69 5.33 21.36
CA PHE A 63 -25.02 5.70 21.82
C PHE A 63 -25.68 4.57 22.60
N ASP A 64 -25.51 3.31 22.20
CA ASP A 64 -26.03 2.15 22.94
C ASP A 64 -25.54 2.06 24.40
N ARG A 65 -24.35 2.60 24.67
CA ARG A 65 -23.73 2.61 26.00
C ARG A 65 -24.10 3.84 26.82
N LEU A 66 -24.74 4.84 26.22
CA LEU A 66 -25.13 6.07 26.90
C LEU A 66 -26.57 5.93 27.43
N PRO A 67 -26.87 6.43 28.65
CA PRO A 67 -28.18 6.24 29.29
C PRO A 67 -29.38 6.75 28.47
N LYS A 68 -29.16 7.76 27.62
CA LYS A 68 -30.19 8.36 26.74
C LYS A 68 -29.72 8.42 25.28
N GLY A 69 -28.77 7.57 24.88
CA GLY A 69 -28.20 7.61 23.53
C GLY A 69 -27.62 8.97 23.16
N ASP A 70 -27.93 9.44 21.96
CA ASP A 70 -27.55 10.74 21.41
C ASP A 70 -28.19 11.95 22.15
N ARG A 71 -29.24 11.71 22.94
CA ARG A 71 -29.89 12.72 23.81
C ARG A 71 -29.21 12.89 25.16
N THR A 72 -28.17 12.10 25.44
CA THR A 72 -27.41 12.21 26.69
C THR A 72 -26.74 13.57 26.76
N LYS A 73 -26.90 14.27 27.89
CA LYS A 73 -26.24 15.56 28.12
C LYS A 73 -24.78 15.33 28.45
N ILE A 74 -23.91 15.99 27.70
CA ILE A 74 -22.47 16.00 27.93
C ILE A 74 -22.22 17.07 28.99
N GLY A 75 -21.76 16.67 30.19
CA GLY A 75 -21.43 17.62 31.25
C GLY A 75 -20.29 18.58 30.87
N SER A 76 -19.96 19.53 31.75
CA SER A 76 -18.87 20.49 31.55
C SER A 76 -17.57 19.79 31.09
N ASN A 77 -16.98 20.29 29.99
CA ASN A 77 -15.76 19.79 29.37
C ASN A 77 -15.77 18.30 28.93
N GLY A 78 -16.95 17.70 28.74
CA GLY A 78 -17.02 16.31 28.27
C GLY A 78 -16.52 15.27 29.28
N LEU A 79 -16.42 15.63 30.57
CA LEU A 79 -15.97 14.75 31.66
C LEU A 79 -16.73 13.41 31.72
N THR A 80 -17.98 13.39 31.27
CA THR A 80 -18.85 12.20 31.25
C THR A 80 -18.51 11.21 30.13
N LEU A 81 -17.72 11.60 29.14
CA LEU A 81 -17.37 10.76 27.99
C LEU A 81 -16.04 10.04 28.19
N SER A 82 -15.96 8.81 27.68
CA SER A 82 -14.70 8.04 27.67
C SER A 82 -13.67 8.64 26.70
N GLY A 83 -12.39 8.30 26.91
CA GLY A 83 -11.27 8.84 26.11
C GLY A 83 -11.46 8.70 24.59
N GLY A 84 -11.96 7.55 24.12
CA GLY A 84 -12.22 7.32 22.70
C GLY A 84 -13.59 7.79 22.19
N GLN A 85 -14.52 8.23 23.06
CA GLN A 85 -15.82 8.78 22.63
C GLN A 85 -15.71 10.24 22.22
N ARG A 86 -14.91 11.01 22.95
CA ARG A 86 -14.72 12.44 22.71
C ARG A 86 -14.22 12.75 21.29
N PRO A 87 -13.14 12.12 20.80
CA PRO A 87 -12.63 12.43 19.47
C PRO A 87 -13.63 12.07 18.36
N ARG A 88 -14.37 10.98 18.51
CA ARG A 88 -15.40 10.56 17.54
C ARG A 88 -16.58 11.53 17.46
N ILE A 89 -17.06 12.05 18.58
CA ILE A 89 -18.17 13.02 18.58
C ILE A 89 -17.74 14.31 17.88
N ALA A 90 -16.51 14.75 18.13
CA ALA A 90 -16.02 15.95 17.49
C ALA A 90 -15.69 15.74 16.01
N LEU A 91 -15.23 14.54 15.62
CA LEU A 91 -15.06 14.19 14.21
C LEU A 91 -16.41 14.20 13.50
N ALA A 92 -17.44 13.66 14.14
CA ALA A 92 -18.81 13.74 13.64
C ALA A 92 -19.27 15.19 13.48
N ARG A 93 -18.95 16.10 14.41
CA ARG A 93 -19.25 17.52 14.28
C ARG A 93 -18.56 18.14 13.06
N ALA A 94 -17.27 17.87 12.86
CA ALA A 94 -16.53 18.37 11.70
C ALA A 94 -17.09 17.84 10.37
N LEU A 95 -17.48 16.57 10.31
CA LEU A 95 -18.09 15.95 9.12
C LEU A 95 -19.55 16.36 8.89
N TYR A 96 -20.25 16.83 9.93
CA TYR A 96 -21.63 17.30 9.82
C TYR A 96 -21.70 18.71 9.25
N LEU A 97 -20.68 19.54 9.52
CA LEU A 97 -20.49 20.83 8.88
C LEU A 97 -20.19 20.58 7.40
N GLU A 98 -21.10 21.00 6.52
CA GLU A 98 -20.96 20.89 5.06
C GLU A 98 -19.89 21.87 4.55
N ALA A 99 -18.63 21.56 4.88
CA ALA A 99 -17.47 22.34 4.51
C ALA A 99 -16.84 21.81 3.21
N ASP A 100 -16.38 22.72 2.36
CA ASP A 100 -15.58 22.37 1.16
C ASP A 100 -14.14 21.96 1.55
N LEU A 101 -13.65 22.46 2.70
CA LEU A 101 -12.33 22.20 3.24
C LEU A 101 -12.41 21.79 4.71
N LEU A 102 -11.83 20.65 5.03
CA LEU A 102 -11.69 20.13 6.39
C LEU A 102 -10.21 20.14 6.82
N ILE A 103 -9.92 20.75 7.96
CA ILE A 103 -8.62 20.73 8.61
C ILE A 103 -8.75 19.91 9.90
N LEU A 104 -7.99 18.83 9.99
CA LEU A 104 -8.15 17.78 10.98
C LEU A 104 -6.81 17.56 11.69
N ASP A 105 -6.70 18.04 12.93
CA ASP A 105 -5.46 17.91 13.71
C ASP A 105 -5.52 16.70 14.67
N ASP A 106 -4.74 15.67 14.34
CA ASP A 106 -4.52 14.43 15.09
C ASP A 106 -5.79 13.77 15.64
N ILE A 107 -6.84 13.76 14.83
CA ILE A 107 -8.21 13.37 15.22
C ILE A 107 -8.36 11.89 15.61
N LEU A 108 -7.41 11.07 15.17
CA LEU A 108 -7.39 9.63 15.40
C LEU A 108 -6.61 9.26 16.66
N SER A 109 -5.90 10.21 17.24
CA SER A 109 -5.17 10.00 18.48
C SER A 109 -6.13 9.61 19.61
N GLY A 110 -5.74 8.61 20.41
CA GLY A 110 -6.54 8.11 21.52
C GLY A 110 -7.67 7.14 21.16
N LEU A 111 -7.80 6.73 19.89
CA LEU A 111 -8.62 5.59 19.50
C LEU A 111 -7.84 4.27 19.61
N ASP A 112 -8.57 3.17 19.81
CA ASP A 112 -7.98 1.84 19.67
C ASP A 112 -7.72 1.55 18.18
N ALA A 113 -6.69 0.75 17.90
CA ALA A 113 -6.24 0.48 16.53
C ALA A 113 -7.33 -0.06 15.60
N THR A 114 -8.29 -0.83 16.12
CA THR A 114 -9.38 -1.41 15.32
C THR A 114 -10.44 -0.36 14.97
N THR A 115 -10.84 0.45 15.95
CA THR A 115 -11.76 1.57 15.73
C THR A 115 -11.13 2.63 14.83
N GLU A 116 -9.84 2.91 15.01
CA GLU A 116 -9.07 3.84 14.19
C GLU A 116 -9.10 3.43 12.72
N ASP A 117 -8.75 2.18 12.40
CA ASP A 117 -8.76 1.66 11.02
C ASP A 117 -10.16 1.72 10.39
N TYR A 118 -11.19 1.36 11.16
CA TYR A 118 -12.57 1.41 10.68
C TYR A 118 -13.02 2.84 10.36
N VAL A 119 -12.78 3.78 11.27
CA VAL A 119 -13.15 5.19 11.11
C VAL A 119 -12.34 5.79 9.97
N PHE A 120 -11.03 5.51 9.88
CA PHE A 120 -10.18 6.01 8.81
C PHE A 120 -10.69 5.56 7.44
N ARG A 121 -10.99 4.27 7.27
CA ARG A 121 -11.52 3.72 6.01
C ARG A 121 -12.87 4.33 5.62
N ARG A 122 -13.77 4.56 6.59
CA ARG A 122 -15.10 5.13 6.34
C ARG A 122 -15.08 6.64 6.07
N VAL A 123 -14.07 7.35 6.58
CA VAL A 123 -13.97 8.80 6.45
C VAL A 123 -13.08 9.19 5.28
N PHE A 124 -11.86 8.65 5.23
CA PHE A 124 -10.79 9.01 4.28
C PHE A 124 -10.53 7.98 3.18
N GLY A 125 -11.04 6.76 3.32
CA GLY A 125 -10.87 5.72 2.31
C GLY A 125 -11.46 6.09 0.95
N ASN A 126 -11.20 5.27 -0.07
CA ASN A 126 -11.67 5.52 -1.44
C ASN A 126 -13.20 5.69 -1.52
N ASP A 127 -13.95 4.89 -0.77
CA ASP A 127 -15.41 4.99 -0.63
C ASP A 127 -15.83 5.81 0.59
N GLY A 128 -14.92 6.62 1.15
CA GLY A 128 -15.14 7.39 2.37
C GLY A 128 -16.02 8.62 2.14
N ILE A 129 -16.62 9.10 3.23
CA ILE A 129 -17.56 10.23 3.19
C ILE A 129 -16.96 11.51 2.59
N ILE A 130 -15.65 11.74 2.79
CA ILE A 130 -14.94 12.93 2.28
C ILE A 130 -14.89 12.90 0.75
N ARG A 131 -14.46 11.77 0.18
CA ARG A 131 -14.37 11.59 -1.28
C ARG A 131 -15.75 11.54 -1.94
N GLN A 132 -16.74 10.89 -1.32
CA GLN A 132 -18.12 10.86 -1.81
C GLN A 132 -18.74 12.26 -1.93
N ARG A 133 -18.37 13.18 -1.03
CA ARG A 133 -18.87 14.56 -1.02
C ARG A 133 -18.00 15.54 -1.81
N GLY A 134 -16.86 15.11 -2.36
CA GLY A 134 -15.94 15.99 -3.07
C GLY A 134 -15.26 17.03 -2.17
N VAL A 135 -15.09 16.73 -0.88
CA VAL A 135 -14.50 17.64 0.11
C VAL A 135 -12.99 17.47 0.13
N THR A 136 -12.26 18.58 0.26
CA THR A 136 -10.80 18.55 0.46
C THR A 136 -10.50 18.40 1.95
N ALA A 137 -9.64 17.46 2.32
CA ALA A 137 -9.27 17.24 3.71
C ALA A 137 -7.75 17.32 3.92
N VAL A 138 -7.34 18.08 4.92
CA VAL A 138 -5.97 18.20 5.40
C VAL A 138 -5.91 17.56 6.77
N LEU A 139 -5.27 16.40 6.86
CA LEU A 139 -5.09 15.63 8.08
C LEU A 139 -3.65 15.81 8.58
N CYS A 140 -3.50 16.43 9.74
CA CYS A 140 -2.23 16.45 10.48
C CYS A 140 -2.18 15.20 11.36
N THR A 141 -1.16 14.36 11.22
CA THR A 141 -0.99 13.19 12.08
C THR A 141 0.48 12.87 12.32
N HIS A 142 0.74 12.20 13.44
CA HIS A 142 2.03 11.58 13.73
C HIS A 142 2.04 10.09 13.35
N SER A 143 0.89 9.50 13.01
CA SER A 143 0.75 8.10 12.65
C SER A 143 1.09 7.85 11.18
N VAL A 144 2.15 7.07 10.94
CA VAL A 144 2.60 6.69 9.59
C VAL A 144 1.66 5.68 8.92
N ARG A 145 0.83 4.98 9.71
CA ARG A 145 0.04 3.82 9.27
C ARG A 145 -0.92 4.13 8.13
N HIS A 146 -1.48 5.34 8.12
CA HIS A 146 -2.53 5.77 7.21
C HIS A 146 -2.03 6.63 6.05
N LEU A 147 -0.74 6.98 6.04
CA LEU A 147 -0.12 7.78 4.99
C LEU A 147 -0.25 7.15 3.59
N PRO A 148 -0.16 5.83 3.39
CA PRO A 148 -0.26 5.23 2.05
C PRO A 148 -1.61 5.45 1.33
N MET A 149 -2.67 5.83 2.06
CA MET A 149 -4.00 6.10 1.48
C MET A 149 -4.22 7.60 1.16
N ALA A 150 -3.26 8.47 1.49
CA ALA A 150 -3.31 9.89 1.17
C ALA A 150 -2.93 10.14 -0.30
N ASP A 151 -3.54 11.14 -0.93
CA ASP A 151 -3.20 11.53 -2.30
C ASP A 151 -1.85 12.27 -2.32
N HIS A 152 -1.60 13.09 -1.29
CA HIS A 152 -0.36 13.82 -1.08
C HIS A 152 0.10 13.72 0.36
N ILE A 153 1.40 13.48 0.54
CA ILE A 153 2.04 13.45 1.86
C ILE A 153 3.07 14.57 1.90
N ILE A 154 2.97 15.43 2.91
CA ILE A 154 3.94 16.50 3.20
C ILE A 154 4.55 16.20 4.58
N ALA A 155 5.85 15.92 4.60
CA ALA A 155 6.61 15.77 5.83
C ALA A 155 7.24 17.12 6.22
N LEU A 156 6.93 17.60 7.43
CA LEU A 156 7.58 18.77 8.02
C LEU A 156 8.72 18.34 8.94
N GLY A 157 9.89 18.94 8.75
CA GLY A 157 11.07 18.76 9.59
C GLY A 157 11.14 19.74 10.76
N ASP A 158 12.15 19.55 11.60
CA ASP A 158 12.33 20.28 12.86
C ASP A 158 12.51 21.80 12.69
N GLU A 159 12.94 22.26 11.52
CA GLU A 159 13.10 23.69 11.20
C GLU A 159 11.83 24.34 10.58
N CYS A 160 10.66 23.71 10.69
CA CYS A 160 9.44 24.09 9.93
C CYS A 160 9.62 24.08 8.40
N GLY A 161 10.70 23.47 7.90
CA GLY A 161 10.91 23.23 6.48
C GLY A 161 10.09 22.04 5.98
N VAL A 162 9.61 22.14 4.73
CA VAL A 162 9.10 20.97 4.01
C VAL A 162 10.30 20.08 3.69
N VAL A 163 10.36 18.90 4.30
CA VAL A 163 11.47 17.96 4.12
C VAL A 163 11.21 17.03 2.95
N GLU A 164 9.96 16.61 2.76
CA GLU A 164 9.61 15.63 1.75
C GLU A 164 8.18 15.82 1.25
N GLN A 165 8.00 15.80 -0.07
CA GLN A 165 6.70 15.73 -0.74
C GLN A 165 6.67 14.47 -1.59
N ALA A 166 5.78 13.54 -1.26
CA ALA A 166 5.59 12.33 -2.02
C ALA A 166 4.16 12.25 -2.57
N SER A 167 4.05 11.93 -3.86
CA SER A 167 2.79 11.50 -4.49
C SER A 167 3.03 10.11 -5.05
N VAL A 168 2.40 9.10 -4.47
CA VAL A 168 2.52 7.72 -4.94
C VAL A 168 1.52 7.53 -6.07
N ALA A 169 1.97 7.78 -7.30
CA ALA A 169 1.11 7.60 -8.44
C ALA A 169 0.84 6.09 -8.67
N PRO A 170 -0.42 5.66 -8.90
CA PRO A 170 -0.78 4.24 -9.02
C PRO A 170 0.02 3.48 -10.09
N TRP A 171 0.45 4.16 -11.16
CA TRP A 171 1.25 3.57 -12.24
C TRP A 171 2.64 3.13 -11.80
N VAL A 172 3.20 3.71 -10.74
CA VAL A 172 4.52 3.30 -10.20
C VAL A 172 4.44 1.89 -9.63
N ILE A 173 3.35 1.56 -8.95
CA ILE A 173 3.10 0.22 -8.41
C ILE A 173 2.88 -0.76 -9.57
N VAL A 174 2.09 -0.39 -10.58
CA VAL A 174 1.88 -1.24 -11.77
C VAL A 174 3.18 -1.49 -12.52
N ALA A 175 4.01 -0.46 -12.71
CA ALA A 175 5.31 -0.59 -13.36
C ALA A 175 6.26 -1.50 -12.56
N PHE A 176 6.25 -1.40 -11.23
CA PHE A 176 7.05 -2.27 -10.35
C PHE A 176 6.64 -3.75 -10.49
N PHE A 177 5.34 -4.05 -10.42
CA PHE A 177 4.85 -5.42 -10.60
C PHE A 177 5.12 -5.95 -12.01
N PHE A 178 4.93 -5.13 -13.04
CA PHE A 178 5.27 -5.50 -14.42
C PHE A 178 6.75 -5.83 -14.55
N TRP A 179 7.64 -5.01 -14.00
CA TRP A 179 9.09 -5.24 -14.05
C TRP A 179 9.52 -6.46 -13.24
N CYS A 180 8.94 -6.69 -12.06
CA CYS A 180 9.16 -7.91 -11.27
C CYS A 180 8.71 -9.17 -12.02
N CYS A 181 7.53 -9.15 -12.66
CA CYS A 181 7.04 -10.28 -13.46
C CYS A 181 7.91 -10.51 -14.70
N ALA A 182 8.28 -9.45 -15.43
CA ALA A 182 9.14 -9.52 -16.61
C ALA A 182 10.54 -10.04 -16.26
N TYR A 183 11.13 -9.56 -15.17
CA TYR A 183 12.43 -10.01 -14.68
C TYR A 183 12.38 -11.46 -14.20
N GLY A 184 11.35 -11.83 -13.42
CA GLY A 184 11.13 -13.21 -12.99
C GLY A 184 10.98 -14.17 -14.17
N PHE A 185 10.23 -13.77 -15.20
CA PHE A 185 10.11 -14.54 -16.45
C PHE A 185 11.45 -14.66 -17.17
N ALA A 186 12.19 -13.56 -17.35
CA ALA A 186 13.47 -13.55 -18.07
C ALA A 186 14.56 -14.42 -17.41
N PHE A 187 14.57 -14.53 -16.09
CA PHE A 187 15.56 -15.35 -15.37
C PHE A 187 15.16 -16.82 -15.27
N ASN A 188 13.87 -17.14 -15.14
CA ASN A 188 13.43 -18.53 -15.01
C ASN A 188 13.25 -19.22 -16.38
N PHE A 189 12.89 -18.47 -17.42
CA PHE A 189 12.61 -19.00 -18.75
C PHE A 189 13.79 -19.81 -19.34
N PRO A 190 15.05 -19.35 -19.32
CA PRO A 190 16.16 -20.15 -19.86
C PRO A 190 16.34 -21.49 -19.14
N ILE A 191 16.15 -21.53 -17.81
CA ILE A 191 16.31 -22.75 -17.00
C ILE A 191 15.16 -23.73 -17.24
N VAL A 192 13.92 -23.25 -17.25
CA VAL A 192 12.72 -24.08 -17.51
C VAL A 192 12.75 -24.61 -18.95
N TRP A 193 13.17 -23.78 -19.90
CA TRP A 193 13.33 -24.17 -21.30
C TRP A 193 14.43 -25.23 -21.46
N LEU A 194 15.62 -25.03 -20.89
CA LEU A 194 16.68 -26.03 -20.93
C LEU A 194 16.24 -27.35 -20.28
N LYS A 195 15.56 -27.27 -19.14
CA LYS A 195 15.08 -28.43 -18.41
C LYS A 195 14.06 -29.22 -19.24
N TYR A 196 13.08 -28.54 -19.84
CA TYR A 196 12.07 -29.15 -20.71
C TYR A 196 12.70 -29.92 -21.87
N TRP A 197 13.70 -29.34 -22.54
CA TRP A 197 14.40 -30.01 -23.64
C TRP A 197 15.35 -31.11 -23.17
N SER A 198 15.98 -30.96 -22.00
CA SER A 198 16.82 -32.01 -21.42
C SER A 198 16.01 -33.25 -21.01
N GLU A 199 14.82 -33.05 -20.46
CA GLU A 199 13.93 -34.15 -20.07
C GLU A 199 13.33 -34.86 -21.29
N ASP A 200 13.03 -34.14 -22.37
CA ASP A 200 12.59 -34.75 -23.64
C ASP A 200 13.71 -35.56 -24.32
N ALA A 201 14.97 -35.13 -24.19
CA ALA A 201 16.12 -35.85 -24.76
C ALA A 201 16.43 -37.18 -24.04
N VAL A 202 16.11 -37.29 -22.74
CA VAL A 202 16.35 -38.49 -21.92
C VAL A 202 15.11 -39.38 -21.81
N ALA A 203 13.96 -38.92 -22.32
CA ALA A 203 12.72 -39.70 -22.34
C ALA A 203 12.86 -40.95 -23.22
N SER A 204 12.19 -42.03 -22.83
CA SER A 204 12.24 -43.33 -23.52
C SER A 204 11.65 -43.32 -24.94
N ASN A 205 10.96 -42.25 -25.33
CA ASN A 205 10.44 -42.05 -26.68
C ASN A 205 10.49 -40.56 -27.05
N PRO A 206 11.67 -40.02 -27.40
CA PRO A 206 11.88 -38.59 -27.62
C PRO A 206 11.13 -38.13 -28.87
N LYS A 207 10.39 -37.03 -28.78
CA LYS A 207 9.58 -36.53 -29.91
C LYS A 207 10.31 -35.52 -30.78
N HIS A 208 11.36 -34.85 -30.27
CA HIS A 208 11.89 -33.65 -30.92
C HIS A 208 13.42 -33.51 -31.07
N SER A 209 14.28 -34.45 -30.65
CA SER A 209 15.73 -34.22 -30.82
C SER A 209 16.59 -35.45 -31.18
N GLY A 210 17.44 -35.27 -32.19
CA GLY A 210 18.59 -36.12 -32.52
C GLY A 210 19.92 -35.47 -32.14
N SER A 211 19.99 -34.79 -30.99
CA SER A 211 21.20 -34.10 -30.52
C SER A 211 21.95 -34.89 -29.43
N PHE A 212 23.28 -34.93 -29.53
CA PHE A 212 24.18 -35.51 -28.52
C PHE A 212 24.74 -34.41 -27.61
N TYR A 213 24.77 -34.64 -26.30
CA TYR A 213 25.38 -33.73 -25.33
C TYR A 213 26.83 -34.16 -25.03
N LEU A 214 27.77 -33.23 -25.16
CA LEU A 214 29.17 -33.41 -24.78
C LEU A 214 29.36 -32.96 -23.33
N GLY A 215 29.51 -33.91 -22.41
CA GLY A 215 29.92 -33.62 -21.04
C GLY A 215 31.44 -33.48 -20.99
N ILE A 216 31.94 -32.29 -20.66
CA ILE A 216 33.36 -32.08 -20.36
C ILE A 216 33.51 -32.23 -18.85
N GLU A 217 34.19 -33.30 -18.43
CA GLU A 217 34.60 -33.52 -17.05
C GLU A 217 36.09 -33.22 -16.96
N VAL A 218 36.47 -32.14 -16.27
CA VAL A 218 37.87 -31.83 -15.98
C VAL A 218 38.15 -32.33 -14.57
N SER A 219 38.78 -33.51 -14.47
CA SER A 219 39.36 -34.00 -13.23
C SER A 219 40.85 -33.59 -13.20
N ASP A 220 41.17 -32.63 -12.34
CA ASP A 220 42.55 -32.25 -12.04
C ASP A 220 43.29 -33.42 -11.37
N CYS A 221 44.05 -34.21 -12.14
CA CYS A 221 45.27 -34.89 -11.69
C CYS A 221 45.86 -35.80 -12.80
N PHE A 222 46.99 -35.40 -13.39
CA PHE A 222 48.23 -36.16 -13.66
C PHE A 222 48.96 -35.67 -14.93
N PRO A 223 50.30 -35.44 -14.88
CA PRO A 223 51.09 -35.09 -16.05
C PRO A 223 51.54 -36.35 -16.80
N GLY A 224 51.38 -36.36 -18.14
CA GLY A 224 52.05 -37.33 -19.03
C GLY A 224 51.18 -38.38 -19.71
N PHE A 225 50.03 -38.01 -20.29
CA PHE A 225 49.26 -38.92 -21.14
C PHE A 225 48.82 -38.23 -22.44
N ASP A 226 49.45 -38.61 -23.55
CA ASP A 226 48.99 -38.28 -24.90
C ASP A 226 47.76 -39.13 -25.23
N VAL A 227 46.67 -38.47 -25.63
CA VAL A 227 45.44 -39.15 -26.06
C VAL A 227 45.67 -39.77 -27.43
N VAL A 228 45.82 -41.10 -27.47
CA VAL A 228 45.71 -41.86 -28.71
C VAL A 228 44.25 -41.80 -29.18
N ASN A 229 44.05 -41.14 -30.30
CA ASN A 229 42.75 -40.95 -30.92
C ASN A 229 42.30 -42.28 -31.58
N VAL A 230 41.39 -43.00 -30.92
CA VAL A 230 40.80 -44.24 -31.46
C VAL A 230 39.67 -43.87 -32.41
N ASN A 231 40.04 -43.48 -33.62
CA ASN A 231 39.15 -43.46 -34.79
C ASN A 231 39.98 -43.57 -36.06
N ARG A 232 40.48 -44.79 -36.35
CA ARG A 232 40.86 -45.23 -37.70
C ARG A 232 40.90 -46.77 -37.74
N GLY A 233 39.73 -47.38 -37.90
CA GLY A 233 39.58 -48.41 -38.93
C GLY A 233 39.07 -47.67 -40.17
N THR A 234 39.50 -47.92 -41.39
CA THR A 234 40.07 -49.13 -41.99
C THR A 234 40.97 -48.75 -43.17
N ASP A 235 41.68 -49.76 -43.68
CA ASP A 235 42.25 -49.90 -45.02
C ASP A 235 43.77 -49.68 -45.18
N GLU A 236 44.45 -50.85 -45.30
CA GLU A 236 45.47 -51.23 -46.30
C GLU A 236 46.71 -50.31 -46.44
N THR A 237 47.95 -50.75 -46.59
CA THR A 237 48.54 -52.00 -47.08
C THR A 237 50.06 -51.93 -46.78
N SER A 238 50.67 -53.11 -46.62
CA SER A 238 52.03 -53.44 -47.10
C SER A 238 53.28 -52.80 -46.50
N GLN A 239 54.19 -53.71 -46.09
CA GLN A 239 55.63 -53.70 -46.40
C GLN A 239 56.49 -52.63 -45.69
N ASP A 240 57.69 -52.88 -45.21
CA ASP A 240 58.55 -54.05 -45.11
C ASP A 240 59.75 -53.58 -44.25
N GLN A 241 60.52 -54.53 -43.71
CA GLN A 241 61.92 -54.38 -43.31
C GLN A 241 62.22 -53.47 -42.09
N SER A 242 63.27 -53.67 -41.31
CA SER A 242 64.18 -54.77 -40.95
C SER A 242 65.21 -54.09 -40.05
N ALA A 243 65.73 -54.84 -39.08
CA ALA A 243 67.05 -54.60 -38.45
C ALA A 243 67.18 -53.38 -37.50
N GLU A 244 67.98 -53.38 -36.44
CA GLU A 244 68.78 -54.39 -35.74
C GLU A 244 69.52 -53.66 -34.59
N SER A 245 69.57 -54.31 -33.43
CA SER A 245 70.71 -54.40 -32.51
C SER A 245 71.15 -53.25 -31.57
N THR A 246 71.45 -53.74 -30.36
CA THR A 246 72.43 -53.35 -29.33
C THR A 246 72.26 -52.01 -28.60
N LYS A 247 72.39 -51.95 -27.28
CA LYS A 247 73.17 -52.78 -26.35
C LYS A 247 72.62 -52.65 -24.93
#